data_AF-A0A6H5JH18-F1
#
_entry.id   AF-A0A6H5JH18-F1
#
_cell.length_a   1.000
_cell.length_b   1.000
_cell.length_c   1.000
_cell.angle_alpha   90.00
_cell.angle_beta   90.00
_cell.angle_gamma   90.00
#
_symmetry.space_group_name_H-M   'P 1'
#
loop_
_entity.id
_entity.type
_entity.pdbx_description
1 polymer ?
#
loop_
_entity_poly.entity_id
_entity_poly.type
_entity_poly.pdbx_seq_one_letter_code
_entity_poly.pdbx_strand_id
1 'polypeptide(L)'
;MKFGGKGMIQLMDCCTTWVWKNEYTPSRWREGVVVNLFKKGDKTDPGNYRGITLLNTVGKVFCKLLNDRIVGVLEKELLEKERSISEGQAGFRQKRGCVDHVFTVGRIFQGRKRAGKPTYCFFLDVKKAYDTVWRNGLWKQLSKYGIKGKMWRVLKKMTECTKSAVMLDGELSKFFEI
;
A
#
# COMPACT_ATOMS: atom_id res chain seq x y z
N MET A 1 15.91 2.44 14.25
CA MET A 1 16.81 1.28 14.08
C MET A 1 18.25 1.62 13.70
N LYS A 2 18.63 2.89 13.44
CA LYS A 2 20.00 3.27 13.05
C LYS A 2 21.11 2.86 14.05
N PHE A 3 20.77 2.59 15.31
CA PHE A 3 21.72 2.27 16.37
C PHE A 3 21.58 0.85 16.95
N GLY A 4 20.79 -0.03 16.32
CA GLY A 4 20.47 -1.36 16.89
C GLY A 4 21.57 -2.41 16.79
N GLY A 5 22.61 -2.16 15.99
CA GLY A 5 23.72 -3.10 15.81
C GLY A 5 23.34 -4.47 15.22
N LYS A 6 24.28 -5.42 15.25
CA LYS A 6 24.10 -6.78 14.70
C LYS A 6 23.05 -7.59 15.45
N GLY A 7 22.95 -7.44 16.77
CA GLY A 7 21.99 -8.18 17.60
C GLY A 7 20.54 -7.87 17.22
N MET A 8 20.20 -6.60 16.98
CA MET A 8 18.85 -6.24 16.52
C MET A 8 18.51 -6.85 15.15
N ILE A 9 19.49 -6.88 14.23
CA ILE A 9 19.29 -7.48 12.91
C ILE A 9 19.00 -8.98 13.05
N GLN A 10 19.76 -9.69 13.89
CA GLN A 10 19.55 -11.11 14.16
C GLN A 10 18.18 -11.37 14.77
N LEU A 11 17.74 -10.58 15.75
CA LEU A 11 16.40 -10.70 16.34
C LEU A 11 15.30 -10.50 15.29
N MET A 12 15.45 -9.48 14.43
CA MET A 12 14.48 -9.21 13.36
C MET A 12 14.44 -10.35 12.34
N ASP A 13 15.59 -10.92 11.99
CA ASP A 13 15.68 -12.08 11.10
C ASP A 13 15.01 -13.31 11.73
N CYS A 14 15.30 -13.61 13.00
CA CYS A 14 14.63 -14.69 13.73
C CYS A 14 13.10 -14.49 13.78
N CYS A 15 12.64 -13.28 14.13
CA CYS A 15 11.20 -12.97 14.18
C CYS A 15 10.54 -13.12 12.82
N THR A 16 11.09 -12.50 11.77
CA THR A 16 10.51 -12.53 10.43
C THR A 16 10.55 -13.93 9.82
N THR A 17 11.61 -14.70 10.06
CA THR A 17 11.74 -16.10 9.65
C THR A 17 10.73 -16.98 10.39
N TRP A 18 10.54 -16.79 11.69
CA TRP A 18 9.57 -17.56 12.46
C TRP A 18 8.14 -17.28 12.00
N VAL A 19 7.78 -16.01 11.80
CA VAL A 19 6.46 -15.59 11.26
C VAL A 19 6.25 -16.21 9.87
N TRP A 20 7.26 -16.15 9.00
CA TRP A 20 7.18 -16.77 7.69
C TRP A 20 7.01 -18.29 7.78
N LYS A 21 7.79 -18.99 8.62
CA LYS A 21 7.73 -20.45 8.76
C LYS A 21 6.36 -20.92 9.27
N ASN A 22 5.82 -20.25 10.28
CA ASN A 22 4.59 -20.66 10.97
C ASN A 22 3.30 -20.04 10.41
N GLU A 23 3.41 -19.07 9.49
CA GLU A 23 2.27 -18.34 8.92
C GLU A 23 1.42 -17.61 9.97
N TYR A 24 2.02 -17.33 11.11
CA TYR A 24 1.37 -16.70 12.25
C TYR A 24 1.95 -15.31 12.47
N THR A 25 1.07 -14.30 12.49
CA THR A 25 1.46 -12.92 12.75
C THR A 25 0.94 -12.48 14.13
N PRO A 26 1.78 -11.84 14.95
CA PRO A 26 1.36 -11.34 16.26
C PRO A 26 0.13 -10.43 16.15
N SER A 27 -0.83 -10.56 17.06
CA SER A 27 -2.05 -9.72 17.10
C SER A 27 -1.74 -8.23 17.11
N ARG A 28 -0.73 -7.84 17.88
CA ARG A 28 -0.25 -6.45 18.00
C ARG A 28 0.24 -5.83 16.69
N TRP A 29 0.52 -6.63 15.66
CA TRP A 29 0.89 -6.11 14.34
C TRP A 29 -0.32 -5.61 13.53
N ARG A 30 -1.53 -6.00 13.96
CA ARG A 30 -2.81 -5.62 13.35
C ARG A 30 -3.54 -4.55 14.16
N GLU A 31 -2.88 -4.01 15.17
CA GLU A 31 -3.33 -2.87 15.97
C GLU A 31 -2.69 -1.59 15.42
N GLY A 32 -3.53 -0.58 15.21
CA GLY A 32 -3.13 0.73 14.71
C GLY A 32 -3.53 1.85 15.65
N VAL A 33 -2.72 2.90 15.71
CA VAL A 33 -3.09 4.15 16.39
C VAL A 33 -3.31 5.23 15.35
N VAL A 34 -4.53 5.71 15.21
CA VAL A 34 -4.90 6.77 14.28
C VAL A 34 -4.53 8.12 14.89
N VAL A 35 -3.65 8.85 14.22
CA VAL A 35 -3.33 10.25 14.52
C VAL A 35 -3.91 11.14 13.42
N ASN A 36 -4.55 12.24 13.80
CA ASN A 36 -5.13 13.19 12.86
C ASN A 36 -4.12 14.29 12.53
N LEU A 37 -3.73 14.39 11.26
CA LEU A 37 -2.89 15.46 10.77
C LEU A 37 -3.74 16.52 10.07
N PHE A 38 -3.67 17.75 10.55
CA PHE A 38 -4.35 18.87 9.91
C PHE A 38 -3.85 19.06 8.47
N LYS A 39 -4.79 19.15 7.52
CA LYS A 39 -4.50 19.28 6.08
C LYS A 39 -4.59 20.72 5.59
N LYS A 40 -5.75 21.39 5.77
CA LYS A 40 -6.05 22.76 5.32
C LYS A 40 -7.46 23.18 5.79
N GLY A 41 -7.79 24.47 5.72
CA GLY A 41 -9.16 24.96 5.94
C GLY A 41 -9.50 25.22 7.41
N ASP A 42 -10.77 25.06 7.77
CA ASP A 42 -11.25 25.24 9.13
C ASP A 42 -10.80 24.05 10.01
N LYS A 43 -10.24 24.34 11.18
CA LYS A 43 -9.79 23.35 12.17
C LYS A 43 -10.94 22.68 12.92
N THR A 44 -12.15 23.24 12.87
CA THR A 44 -13.32 22.64 13.52
C THR A 44 -13.98 21.55 12.66
N ASP A 45 -13.71 21.52 11.35
CA ASP A 45 -14.22 20.53 10.42
C ASP A 45 -13.33 19.25 10.42
N PRO A 46 -13.85 18.08 10.83
CA PRO A 46 -13.11 16.82 10.80
C PRO A 46 -12.64 16.40 9.40
N GLY A 47 -13.33 16.83 8.34
CA GLY A 47 -12.96 16.57 6.94
C GLY A 47 -11.65 17.23 6.52
N ASN A 48 -11.18 18.22 7.29
CA ASN A 48 -9.93 18.93 7.07
C ASN A 48 -8.71 18.27 7.72
N TYR A 49 -8.90 17.09 8.31
CA TYR A 49 -7.82 16.27 8.85
C TYR A 49 -7.59 15.01 8.01
N ARG A 50 -6.35 14.52 8.02
CA ARG A 50 -5.98 13.22 7.47
C ARG A 50 -5.66 12.28 8.63
N GLY A 51 -6.46 11.25 8.81
CA GLY A 51 -6.11 10.15 9.71
C GLY A 51 -4.92 9.36 9.15
N ILE A 52 -3.86 9.22 9.94
CA ILE A 52 -2.73 8.36 9.65
C ILE A 52 -2.67 7.27 10.72
N THR A 53 -2.67 6.02 10.28
CA THR A 53 -2.55 4.88 11.19
C THR A 53 -1.10 4.54 11.44
N LEU A 54 -0.65 4.72 12.68
CA LEU A 54 0.66 4.29 13.17
C LEU A 54 0.59 2.79 13.51
N LEU A 55 1.31 2.00 12.72
CA LEU A 55 1.42 0.56 12.90
C LEU A 55 2.70 0.15 13.61
N ASN A 56 2.68 -1.06 14.18
CA ASN A 56 3.84 -1.69 14.81
C ASN A 56 5.09 -1.67 13.89
N THR A 57 6.22 -1.21 14.42
CA THR A 57 7.47 -1.06 13.64
C THR A 57 8.02 -2.38 13.12
N VAL A 58 7.98 -3.45 13.92
CA VAL A 58 8.44 -4.79 13.48
C VAL A 58 7.52 -5.35 12.41
N GLY A 59 6.20 -5.19 12.59
CA GLY A 59 5.21 -5.54 11.59
C GLY A 59 5.43 -4.80 10.26
N LYS A 60 5.75 -3.50 10.29
CA LYS A 60 6.08 -2.73 9.08
C LYS A 60 7.32 -3.25 8.36
N VAL A 61 8.36 -3.66 9.10
CA VAL A 61 9.56 -4.27 8.48
C VAL A 61 9.19 -5.57 7.78
N PHE A 62 8.40 -6.43 8.43
CA PHE A 62 7.91 -7.65 7.79
C PHE A 62 7.05 -7.36 6.56
N CYS A 63 6.12 -6.39 6.63
CA CYS A 63 5.31 -5.96 5.48
C CYS A 63 6.19 -5.45 4.34
N LYS A 64 7.29 -4.75 4.61
CA LYS A 64 8.23 -4.30 3.58
C LYS A 64 8.89 -5.49 2.86
N LEU A 65 9.38 -6.47 3.62
CA LEU A 65 9.94 -7.70 3.05
C LEU A 65 8.92 -8.46 2.20
N LEU A 66 7.69 -8.56 2.69
CA LEU A 66 6.59 -9.20 1.97
C LEU A 66 6.24 -8.44 0.68
N ASN A 67 6.16 -7.11 0.76
CA ASN A 67 5.91 -6.24 -0.38
C ASN A 67 6.99 -6.40 -1.47
N ASP A 68 8.26 -6.46 -1.09
CA ASP A 68 9.36 -6.64 -2.05
C ASP A 68 9.26 -7.97 -2.80
N ARG A 69 8.86 -9.04 -2.08
CA ARG A 69 8.60 -10.35 -2.71
C ARG A 69 7.37 -10.31 -3.62
N ILE A 70 6.29 -9.65 -3.20
CA ILE A 70 5.07 -9.50 -4.00
C ILE A 70 5.38 -8.74 -5.29
N VAL A 71 6.05 -7.59 -5.19
CA VAL A 71 6.44 -6.78 -6.34
C VAL A 71 7.32 -7.58 -7.28
N GLY A 72 8.28 -8.37 -6.76
CA GLY A 72 9.11 -9.25 -7.58
C GLY A 72 8.30 -10.30 -8.37
N VAL A 73 7.30 -10.92 -7.73
CA VAL A 73 6.40 -11.87 -8.41
C VAL A 73 5.53 -11.15 -9.45
N LEU A 74 4.97 -10.00 -9.10
CA LEU A 74 4.13 -9.23 -10.01
C LEU A 74 4.93 -8.80 -11.25
N GLU A 75 6.07 -8.16 -11.07
CA GLU A 75 6.92 -7.72 -12.19
C GLU A 75 7.37 -8.89 -13.08
N LYS A 76 7.64 -10.08 -12.51
CA LYS A 76 7.92 -11.29 -13.28
C LYS A 76 6.70 -11.76 -14.08
N GLU A 77 5.54 -11.85 -13.44
CA GLU A 77 4.29 -12.26 -14.09
C GLU A 77 3.86 -11.28 -15.19
N LEU A 78 4.16 -9.98 -15.05
CA LEU A 78 3.94 -8.95 -16.07
C LEU A 78 4.80 -9.17 -17.33
N LEU A 79 6.03 -9.65 -17.15
CA LEU A 79 6.97 -9.89 -18.25
C LEU A 79 6.69 -11.21 -18.97
N GLU A 80 6.28 -12.24 -18.23
CA GLU A 80 6.15 -13.61 -18.75
C GLU A 80 4.75 -13.96 -19.26
N LYS A 81 3.70 -13.27 -18.80
CA LYS A 81 2.32 -13.54 -19.19
C LYS A 81 1.69 -12.24 -19.65
N GLU A 82 0.93 -12.25 -20.75
CA GLU A 82 0.10 -11.12 -21.23
C GLU A 82 -0.98 -10.63 -20.24
N ARG A 83 -0.92 -11.05 -18.97
CA ARG A 83 -1.75 -10.57 -17.87
C ARG A 83 -1.07 -9.34 -17.26
N SER A 84 -1.05 -8.24 -18.02
CA SER A 84 -0.27 -7.06 -17.68
C SER A 84 -1.09 -5.97 -16.98
N ILE A 85 -0.53 -5.41 -15.90
CA ILE A 85 -0.84 -4.06 -15.42
C ILE A 85 -0.46 -3.10 -16.54
N SER A 86 -1.43 -2.32 -17.03
CA SER A 86 -1.26 -1.38 -18.15
C SER A 86 0.04 -0.59 -18.06
N GLU A 87 0.69 -0.38 -19.20
CA GLU A 87 1.85 0.50 -19.32
C GLU A 87 1.54 1.95 -18.89
N GLY A 88 0.26 2.34 -18.93
CA GLY A 88 -0.24 3.60 -18.39
C GLY A 88 -0.29 3.68 -16.85
N GLN A 89 0.10 2.64 -16.11
CA GLN A 89 0.20 2.66 -14.65
C GLN A 89 1.63 3.03 -14.22
N ALA A 90 1.83 4.27 -13.79
CA ALA A 90 3.09 4.67 -13.11
C ALA A 90 3.04 4.52 -11.60
N GLY A 91 1.86 4.75 -10.99
CA GLY A 91 1.73 4.75 -9.53
C GLY A 91 2.15 3.40 -8.93
N PHE A 92 3.03 3.45 -7.92
CA PHE A 92 3.56 2.30 -7.18
C PHE A 92 4.39 1.30 -8.01
N ARG A 93 4.86 1.68 -9.20
CA ARG A 93 5.79 0.87 -10.01
C ARG A 93 7.22 1.37 -9.92
N GLN A 94 8.17 0.43 -9.94
CA GLN A 94 9.58 0.77 -9.87
C GLN A 94 10.01 1.49 -11.16
N LYS A 95 10.85 2.52 -11.04
CA LYS A 95 11.41 3.29 -12.17
C LYS A 95 10.37 4.02 -13.04
N ARG A 96 9.16 4.26 -12.54
CA ARG A 96 8.13 5.08 -13.21
C ARG A 96 7.75 6.26 -12.34
N GLY A 97 7.90 7.47 -12.87
CA GLY A 97 7.63 8.72 -12.15
C GLY A 97 6.51 9.54 -12.76
N CYS A 98 6.06 10.54 -12.00
CA CYS A 98 5.10 11.54 -12.50
C CYS A 98 5.65 12.30 -13.72
N VAL A 99 6.96 12.55 -13.76
CA VAL A 99 7.62 13.27 -14.85
C VAL A 99 7.47 12.53 -16.18
N ASP A 100 7.67 11.21 -16.20
CA ASP A 100 7.55 10.38 -17.40
C ASP A 100 6.12 10.46 -17.97
N HIS A 101 5.12 10.46 -17.09
CA HIS A 101 3.71 10.54 -17.48
C HIS A 101 3.32 11.93 -17.97
N VAL A 102 3.77 12.99 -17.30
CA VAL A 102 3.56 14.38 -17.77
C VAL A 102 4.19 14.57 -19.14
N PHE A 103 5.41 14.06 -19.34
CA PHE A 103 6.07 14.06 -20.62
C PHE A 103 5.27 13.31 -21.69
N THR A 104 4.81 12.10 -21.37
CA THR A 104 4.03 11.24 -22.29
C THR A 104 2.74 11.92 -22.72
N VAL A 105 1.96 12.43 -21.76
CA VAL A 105 0.73 13.19 -22.03
C VAL A 105 1.03 14.44 -22.87
N GLY A 106 2.10 15.16 -22.54
CA GLY A 106 2.54 16.32 -23.31
C GLY A 106 2.87 15.98 -24.77
N ARG A 107 3.52 14.83 -25.02
CA ARG A 107 3.81 14.35 -26.38
C ARG A 107 2.55 13.98 -27.14
N ILE A 108 1.59 13.33 -26.48
CA ILE A 108 0.28 13.02 -27.07
C ILE A 108 -0.43 14.31 -27.49
N PHE A 109 -0.47 15.34 -26.63
CA PHE A 109 -1.09 16.62 -26.95
C PHE A 109 -0.41 17.33 -28.11
N GLN A 110 0.93 17.37 -28.13
CA GLN A 110 1.68 17.97 -29.23
C GLN A 110 1.42 17.26 -30.55
N GLY A 111 1.43 15.93 -30.56
CA GLY A 111 1.13 15.13 -31.76
C GLY A 111 -0.27 15.38 -32.30
N ARG A 112 -1.29 15.38 -31.42
CA ARG A 112 -2.68 15.67 -31.81
C ARG A 112 -2.86 17.09 -32.32
N LYS A 113 -2.22 18.08 -31.67
CA LYS A 113 -2.22 19.48 -32.11
C LYS A 113 -1.63 19.63 -33.51
N ARG A 114 -0.48 19.00 -33.78
CA ARG A 114 0.16 19.01 -35.11
C ARG A 114 -0.72 18.38 -36.18
N ALA A 115 -1.47 17.33 -35.84
CA ALA A 115 -2.39 16.66 -36.74
C ALA A 115 -3.74 17.38 -36.90
N GLY A 116 -3.94 18.57 -36.30
CA GLY A 116 -5.20 19.30 -36.34
C GLY A 116 -6.38 18.58 -35.68
N LYS A 117 -6.11 17.58 -34.82
CA LYS A 117 -7.16 16.76 -34.20
C LYS A 117 -7.68 17.40 -32.90
N PRO A 118 -9.01 17.50 -32.71
CA PRO A 118 -9.57 17.93 -31.42
C PRO A 118 -9.15 16.96 -30.32
N THR A 119 -8.87 17.47 -29.12
CA THR A 119 -8.37 16.66 -28.00
C THR A 119 -9.17 16.98 -26.75
N TYR A 120 -9.71 15.94 -26.10
CA TYR A 120 -10.48 16.02 -24.87
C TYR A 120 -9.77 15.23 -23.78
N CYS A 121 -9.80 15.72 -22.55
CA CYS A 121 -9.14 15.10 -21.41
C CYS A 121 -10.12 14.92 -20.25
N PHE A 122 -10.09 13.75 -19.63
CA PHE A 122 -10.90 13.43 -18.46
C PHE A 122 -9.97 13.13 -17.29
N PHE A 123 -10.17 13.83 -16.18
CA PHE A 123 -9.44 13.58 -14.94
C PHE A 123 -10.38 12.83 -13.99
N LEU A 124 -9.99 11.62 -13.61
CA LEU A 124 -10.74 10.76 -12.71
C LEU A 124 -10.00 10.66 -11.38
N ASP A 125 -10.71 10.89 -10.29
CA ASP A 125 -10.21 10.68 -8.94
C ASP A 125 -11.18 9.79 -8.16
N VAL A 126 -10.63 8.80 -7.45
CA VAL A 126 -11.42 7.82 -6.72
C VAL A 126 -11.49 8.23 -5.25
N LYS A 127 -12.69 8.62 -4.80
CA LYS A 127 -12.93 8.99 -3.40
C LYS A 127 -12.67 7.79 -2.48
N LYS A 128 -11.79 7.98 -1.48
CA LYS A 128 -11.47 6.97 -0.45
C LYS A 128 -10.99 5.61 -1.02
N ALA A 129 -10.17 5.65 -2.07
CA ALA A 129 -9.74 4.47 -2.82
C ALA A 129 -9.24 3.29 -1.98
N TYR A 130 -8.55 3.53 -0.86
CA TYR A 130 -8.06 2.46 0.04
C TYR A 130 -9.15 1.88 0.95
N ASP A 131 -10.08 2.73 1.42
CA ASP A 131 -11.16 2.31 2.32
C ASP A 131 -12.25 1.55 1.57
N THR A 132 -12.43 1.82 0.26
CA THR A 132 -13.50 1.26 -0.57
C THR A 132 -13.08 0.02 -1.37
N VAL A 133 -11.90 -0.55 -1.12
CA VAL A 133 -11.43 -1.72 -1.88
C VAL A 133 -12.30 -2.94 -1.59
N TRP A 134 -12.82 -3.57 -2.64
CA TRP A 134 -13.50 -4.86 -2.51
C TRP A 134 -12.51 -5.98 -2.20
N ARG A 135 -12.36 -6.30 -0.90
CA ARG A 135 -11.35 -7.24 -0.39
C ARG A 135 -11.42 -8.62 -1.06
N ASN A 136 -12.61 -9.19 -1.25
CA ASN A 136 -12.76 -10.49 -1.92
C ASN A 136 -12.27 -10.48 -3.37
N GLY A 137 -12.57 -9.39 -4.10
CA GLY A 137 -12.05 -9.17 -5.44
C GLY A 137 -10.54 -9.05 -5.47
N LEU A 138 -9.96 -8.29 -4.53
CA LEU A 138 -8.53 -8.14 -4.37
C LEU A 138 -7.84 -9.50 -4.16
N TRP A 139 -8.35 -10.34 -3.25
CA TRP A 139 -7.77 -11.67 -2.99
C TRP A 139 -7.80 -12.58 -4.22
N LYS A 140 -8.89 -12.52 -4.98
CA LYS A 140 -9.04 -13.27 -6.25
C LYS A 140 -8.04 -12.78 -7.30
N GLN A 141 -7.85 -11.46 -7.41
CA GLN A 141 -6.87 -10.88 -8.34
C GLN A 141 -5.44 -11.26 -7.95
N LEU A 142 -5.04 -11.08 -6.68
CA LEU A 142 -3.70 -11.45 -6.21
C LEU A 142 -3.36 -12.91 -6.54
N SER A 143 -4.30 -13.84 -6.33
CA SER A 143 -4.11 -15.26 -6.69
C SER A 143 -3.96 -15.47 -8.21
N LYS A 144 -4.69 -14.71 -9.04
CA LYS A 144 -4.54 -14.75 -10.51
C LYS A 144 -3.16 -14.25 -10.97
N TYR A 145 -2.59 -13.27 -10.27
CA TYR A 145 -1.25 -12.71 -10.51
C TYR A 145 -0.13 -13.47 -9.77
N GLY A 146 -0.34 -14.75 -9.46
CA GLY A 146 0.72 -15.62 -8.94
C GLY A 146 1.00 -15.51 -7.43
N ILE A 147 0.35 -14.58 -6.72
CA ILE A 147 0.49 -14.48 -5.26
C ILE A 147 -0.35 -15.59 -4.60
N LYS A 148 0.31 -16.71 -4.29
CA LYS A 148 -0.33 -17.94 -3.79
C LYS A 148 0.39 -18.50 -2.56
N GLY A 149 -0.20 -19.57 -2.01
CA GLY A 149 0.38 -20.35 -0.90
C GLY A 149 0.61 -19.50 0.35
N LYS A 150 1.79 -19.68 0.95
CA LYS A 150 2.19 -19.04 2.21
C LYS A 150 2.15 -17.51 2.14
N MET A 151 2.61 -16.92 1.04
CA MET A 151 2.60 -15.47 0.85
C MET A 151 1.18 -14.90 0.92
N TRP A 152 0.25 -15.55 0.22
CA TRP A 152 -1.15 -15.15 0.19
C TRP A 152 -1.81 -15.31 1.57
N ARG A 153 -1.58 -16.43 2.27
CA ARG A 153 -2.18 -16.69 3.59
C ARG A 153 -1.70 -15.71 4.65
N VAL A 154 -0.39 -15.44 4.68
CA VAL A 154 0.19 -14.44 5.59
C VAL A 154 -0.34 -13.03 5.29
N LEU A 155 -0.40 -12.64 4.01
CA LEU A 155 -0.93 -11.34 3.61
C LEU A 155 -2.39 -11.18 4.03
N LYS A 156 -3.22 -12.19 3.75
CA LYS A 156 -4.63 -12.19 4.14
C LYS A 156 -4.78 -12.08 5.66
N LYS A 157 -4.02 -12.87 6.42
CA LYS A 157 -4.08 -12.85 7.89
C LYS A 157 -3.69 -11.49 8.48
N MET A 158 -2.75 -10.78 7.87
CA MET A 158 -2.34 -9.43 8.30
C MET A 158 -3.44 -8.38 8.14
N THR A 159 -4.40 -8.62 7.24
CA THR A 159 -5.51 -7.69 6.94
C THR A 159 -6.84 -8.09 7.60
N GLU A 160 -6.88 -9.22 8.29
CA GLU A 160 -8.05 -9.70 9.03
C GLU A 160 -8.02 -9.21 10.48
N CYS A 161 -9.19 -8.90 11.04
CA CYS A 161 -9.35 -8.53 12.45
C CYS A 161 -8.42 -7.38 12.87
N THR A 162 -8.29 -6.36 12.02
CA THR A 162 -7.54 -5.15 12.30
C THR A 162 -8.28 -4.31 13.34
N LYS A 163 -7.55 -3.84 14.34
CA LYS A 163 -8.10 -2.96 15.38
C LYS A 163 -7.42 -1.62 15.31
N SER A 164 -8.14 -0.55 15.66
CA SER A 164 -7.53 0.75 15.83
C SER A 164 -8.08 1.50 17.02
N ALA A 165 -7.26 2.41 17.53
CA ALA A 165 -7.64 3.41 18.51
C ALA A 165 -7.25 4.79 17.98
N VAL A 166 -7.98 5.83 18.36
CA VAL A 166 -7.70 7.21 17.98
C VAL A 166 -6.88 7.87 19.09
N MET A 167 -5.80 8.55 18.71
CA MET A 167 -5.01 9.40 19.60
C MET A 167 -5.45 10.86 19.43
N LEU A 168 -5.89 11.48 20.52
CA LEU A 168 -6.25 12.90 20.58
C LEU A 168 -5.60 13.52 21.81
N ASP A 169 -4.82 14.58 21.62
CA ASP A 169 -4.17 15.35 22.70
C ASP A 169 -3.39 14.50 23.73
N GLY A 170 -2.80 13.40 23.27
CA GLY A 170 -2.02 12.47 24.12
C GLY A 170 -2.85 11.37 24.77
N GLU A 171 -4.17 11.40 24.63
CA GLU A 171 -5.07 10.36 25.12
C GLU A 171 -5.45 9.37 24.01
N LEU A 172 -5.48 8.09 24.37
CA LEU A 172 -5.81 7.00 23.45
C LEU A 172 -7.24 6.50 23.74
N SER A 173 -8.06 6.41 22.69
CA SER A 173 -9.39 5.81 22.79
C SER A 173 -9.31 4.30 23.06
N LYS A 174 -10.46 3.69 23.37
CA LYS A 174 -10.58 2.23 23.30
C LYS A 174 -10.35 1.74 21.87
N PHE A 175 -9.80 0.54 21.73
CA PHE A 175 -9.65 -0.13 20.44
C PHE A 175 -11.01 -0.59 19.91
N PHE A 176 -11.24 -0.36 18.63
CA PHE A 176 -12.41 -0.81 17.86
C PHE A 176 -11.96 -1.57 16.61
N GLU A 177 -12.83 -2.39 16.04
CA GLU A 177 -12.55 -3.16 14.81
C GLU A 177 -12.76 -2.30 13.56
N ILE A 178 -11.92 -2.53 12.55
CA ILE A 178 -11.98 -1.91 11.21
C ILE A 178 -12.26 -2.95 10.14
#